data_AF-A0AA96XPC9-F1
#
_entry.id   AF-A0AA96XPC9-F1
#
_cell.length_a   1.000
_cell.length_b   1.000
_cell.length_c   1.000
_cell.angle_alpha   90.00
_cell.angle_beta   90.00
_cell.angle_gamma   90.00
#
_symmetry.space_group_name_H-M   'P 1'
#
loop_
_entity.id
_entity.type
_entity.pdbx_description
1 polymer ?
#
loop_
_entity_poly.entity_id
_entity_poly.type
_entity_poly.pdbx_seq_one_letter_code
_entity_poly.pdbx_strand_id
1 'polypeptide(L)'
;MSAQLGLKRALYDLLVFIPVLPWPPLRIELSGAFDFFAWQFLWVLGVWLGVGRATAPEKREVVSPVLLSGALVVSVALLLMRYQVGIFSIDLDLYGALVDKWTLAPVRLVNFLAMALLASWLSPKVFRWLRPRVLEALGRASLPVFSVHLVLCLLSLALLNENEDPLADWEEVFVLVATFTVMLLVACRQAAALRNSQTP
;
A
#
# COMPACT_ATOMS: atom_id res chain seq x y z
N MET A 1 6.20 -17.82 -3.87
CA MET A 1 7.40 -18.34 -4.54
C MET A 1 7.74 -17.61 -5.83
N SER A 2 6.80 -17.16 -6.68
CA SER A 2 7.14 -16.43 -7.92
C SER A 2 7.32 -14.91 -7.83
N ALA A 3 6.80 -14.25 -6.79
CA ALA A 3 7.15 -12.85 -6.51
C ALA A 3 8.58 -12.68 -5.94
N GLN A 4 9.21 -13.77 -5.47
CA GLN A 4 10.61 -13.81 -5.00
C GLN A 4 11.60 -14.28 -6.11
N LEU A 5 11.13 -14.65 -7.31
CA LEU A 5 11.93 -15.31 -8.36
C LEU A 5 12.81 -14.39 -9.21
N GLY A 6 13.18 -13.20 -8.73
CA GLY A 6 14.15 -12.37 -9.43
C GLY A 6 13.67 -11.88 -10.80
N LEU A 7 12.37 -11.61 -11.00
CA LEU A 7 11.88 -11.03 -12.25
C LEU A 7 12.51 -9.66 -12.54
N LYS A 8 12.74 -8.86 -11.47
CA LYS A 8 13.57 -7.63 -11.52
C LYS A 8 14.97 -7.93 -12.06
N ARG A 9 15.57 -9.05 -11.63
CA ARG A 9 16.90 -9.50 -12.05
C ARG A 9 16.89 -10.05 -13.48
N ALA A 10 15.90 -10.83 -13.86
CA ALA A 10 15.72 -11.35 -15.21
C ALA A 10 15.44 -10.24 -16.23
N LEU A 11 14.66 -9.21 -15.86
CA LEU A 11 14.47 -8.02 -16.69
C LEU A 11 15.77 -7.23 -16.83
N TYR A 12 16.52 -7.07 -15.74
CA TYR A 12 17.84 -6.44 -15.79
C TYR A 12 18.80 -7.22 -16.68
N ASP A 13 18.86 -8.55 -16.54
CA ASP A 13 19.71 -9.42 -17.36
C ASP A 13 19.30 -9.36 -18.84
N LEU A 14 18.00 -9.30 -19.14
CA LEU A 14 17.47 -9.10 -20.49
C LEU A 14 17.82 -7.70 -21.05
N LEU A 15 17.69 -6.66 -20.25
CA LEU A 15 18.06 -5.29 -20.63
C LEU A 15 19.55 -5.19 -20.93
N VAL A 16 20.40 -5.78 -20.08
CA VAL A 16 21.86 -5.84 -20.25
C VAL A 16 22.27 -6.71 -21.44
N PHE A 17 21.42 -7.65 -21.86
CA PHE A 17 21.67 -8.48 -23.03
C PHE A 17 21.42 -7.75 -24.36
N ILE A 18 20.68 -6.62 -24.39
CA ILE A 18 20.36 -5.89 -25.63
C ILE A 18 21.53 -4.97 -26.01
N PRO A 19 22.45 -5.32 -26.93
CA PRO A 19 23.73 -4.62 -27.08
C PRO A 19 23.63 -3.19 -27.67
N VAL A 20 22.41 -2.74 -27.98
CA VAL A 20 22.12 -1.51 -28.73
C VAL A 20 21.95 -0.29 -27.82
N LEU A 21 21.70 -0.48 -26.51
CA LEU A 21 21.55 0.63 -25.57
C LEU A 21 22.84 0.86 -24.75
N PRO A 22 23.42 2.06 -24.73
CA PRO A 22 24.49 2.39 -23.81
C PRO A 22 23.89 2.67 -22.42
N TRP A 23 23.40 1.64 -21.71
CA TRP A 23 22.99 1.85 -20.32
C TRP A 23 24.23 2.13 -19.46
N PRO A 24 24.17 3.12 -18.55
CA PRO A 24 25.14 3.17 -17.46
C PRO A 24 25.07 1.87 -16.66
N PRO A 25 26.18 1.37 -16.08
CA PRO A 25 26.18 0.19 -15.22
C PRO A 25 25.41 0.48 -13.91
N LEU A 26 24.09 0.46 -14.00
CA LEU A 26 23.18 0.64 -12.88
C LEU A 26 23.24 -0.63 -12.03
N ARG A 27 24.00 -0.58 -10.94
CA ARG A 27 23.99 -1.66 -9.95
C ARG A 27 22.55 -1.82 -9.46
N ILE A 28 22.00 -3.04 -9.55
CA ILE A 28 20.65 -3.36 -9.04
C ILE A 28 20.49 -2.91 -7.57
N GLU A 29 21.57 -2.90 -6.80
CA GLU A 29 21.58 -2.41 -5.41
C GLU A 29 21.24 -0.92 -5.27
N LEU A 30 21.52 -0.09 -6.29
CA LEU A 30 21.18 1.33 -6.33
C LEU A 30 19.73 1.59 -6.75
N SER A 31 19.03 0.59 -7.30
CA SER A 31 17.62 0.71 -7.70
C SER A 31 16.64 0.77 -6.51
N GLY A 32 17.18 0.84 -5.29
CA GLY A 32 16.45 0.86 -4.04
C GLY A 32 15.93 -0.52 -3.64
N ALA A 33 15.59 -0.64 -2.35
CA ALA A 33 15.01 -1.85 -1.78
C ALA A 33 13.57 -2.12 -2.27
N PHE A 34 12.98 -1.26 -3.10
CA PHE A 34 11.61 -1.41 -3.56
C PHE A 34 11.51 -2.37 -4.76
N ASP A 35 10.71 -3.43 -4.64
CA ASP A 35 10.40 -4.35 -5.75
C ASP A 35 9.07 -3.98 -6.41
N PHE A 36 9.12 -3.19 -7.48
CA PHE A 36 7.92 -2.74 -8.21
C PHE A 36 6.97 -3.90 -8.58
N PHE A 37 7.47 -5.07 -8.96
CA PHE A 37 6.64 -6.19 -9.42
C PHE A 37 5.83 -6.83 -8.29
N ALA A 38 6.41 -6.93 -7.09
CA ALA A 38 5.70 -7.45 -5.93
C ALA A 38 4.49 -6.56 -5.57
N TRP A 39 4.62 -5.25 -5.74
CA TRP A 39 3.54 -4.29 -5.51
C TRP A 39 2.50 -4.23 -6.64
N GLN A 40 2.91 -4.45 -7.90
CA GLN A 40 1.97 -4.58 -9.01
C GLN A 40 0.96 -5.70 -8.79
N PHE A 41 1.37 -6.82 -8.18
CA PHE A 41 0.47 -7.92 -7.84
C PHE A 41 -0.67 -7.45 -6.92
N LEU A 42 -0.36 -6.70 -5.86
CA LEU A 42 -1.37 -6.15 -4.96
C LEU A 42 -2.31 -5.19 -5.67
N TRP A 43 -1.77 -4.35 -6.56
CA TRP A 43 -2.56 -3.38 -7.32
C TRP A 43 -3.53 -4.07 -8.29
N VAL A 44 -3.04 -5.01 -9.11
CA VAL A 44 -3.88 -5.79 -10.04
C VAL A 44 -4.95 -6.58 -9.29
N LEU A 45 -4.58 -7.24 -8.19
CA LEU A 45 -5.53 -7.99 -7.37
C LEU A 45 -6.60 -7.07 -6.75
N GLY A 46 -6.19 -5.90 -6.26
CA GLY A 46 -7.10 -4.89 -5.72
C GLY A 46 -8.08 -4.37 -6.77
N VAL A 47 -7.62 -4.05 -7.97
CA VAL A 47 -8.48 -3.62 -9.10
C VAL A 47 -9.42 -4.74 -9.52
N TRP A 48 -8.93 -5.99 -9.65
CA TRP A 48 -9.76 -7.15 -10.00
C TRP A 48 -10.91 -7.30 -9.00
N LEU A 49 -10.60 -7.35 -7.71
CA LEU A 49 -11.59 -7.50 -6.64
C LEU A 49 -12.54 -6.29 -6.58
N GLY A 50 -12.05 -5.08 -6.85
CA GLY A 50 -12.83 -3.86 -6.89
C GLY A 50 -13.82 -3.82 -8.05
N VAL A 51 -13.37 -4.13 -9.27
CA VAL A 51 -14.22 -4.18 -10.47
C VAL A 51 -15.26 -5.29 -10.34
N GLY A 52 -14.87 -6.49 -9.90
CA GLY A 52 -15.82 -7.59 -9.69
C GLY A 52 -16.96 -7.21 -8.74
N ARG A 53 -16.67 -6.42 -7.71
CA ARG A 53 -17.67 -5.91 -6.77
C ARG A 53 -18.51 -4.75 -7.30
N ALA A 54 -17.93 -3.89 -8.13
CA ALA A 54 -18.66 -2.78 -8.76
C ALA A 54 -19.66 -3.29 -9.82
N THR A 55 -19.30 -4.33 -10.57
CA THR A 55 -20.12 -4.89 -11.65
C THR A 55 -21.22 -5.83 -11.14
N ALA A 56 -21.02 -6.51 -10.01
CA ALA A 56 -21.99 -7.45 -9.46
C ALA A 56 -22.18 -7.31 -7.93
N PRO A 57 -22.76 -6.17 -7.45
CA PRO A 57 -22.91 -5.89 -6.02
C PRO A 57 -23.80 -6.89 -5.27
N GLU A 58 -24.80 -7.50 -5.95
CA GLU A 58 -25.68 -8.49 -5.35
C GLU A 58 -25.02 -9.86 -5.15
N LYS A 59 -23.93 -10.14 -5.87
CA LYS A 59 -23.20 -11.41 -5.79
C LYS A 59 -22.17 -11.39 -4.66
N ARG A 60 -22.52 -10.77 -3.53
CA ARG A 60 -21.63 -10.70 -2.37
C ARG A 60 -21.45 -12.11 -1.82
N GLU A 61 -20.30 -12.71 -2.14
CA GLU A 61 -19.96 -14.04 -1.68
C GLU A 61 -20.10 -14.10 -0.16
N VAL A 62 -20.89 -15.07 0.30
CA VAL A 62 -21.07 -15.34 1.72
C VAL A 62 -19.75 -15.91 2.22
N VAL A 63 -18.97 -15.07 2.91
CA VAL A 63 -17.71 -15.50 3.50
C VAL A 63 -18.02 -16.44 4.67
N SER A 64 -17.45 -17.64 4.63
CA SER A 64 -17.60 -18.61 5.72
C SER A 64 -17.11 -18.01 7.04
N PRO A 65 -17.84 -18.18 8.16
CA PRO A 65 -17.40 -17.69 9.47
C PRO A 65 -16.07 -18.29 9.90
N VAL A 66 -15.75 -19.52 9.46
CA VAL A 66 -14.47 -20.19 9.72
C VAL A 66 -13.30 -19.46 9.05
N LEU A 67 -13.51 -19.00 7.81
CA LEU A 67 -12.50 -18.24 7.09
C LEU A 67 -12.30 -16.87 7.74
N LEU A 68 -13.38 -16.23 8.21
CA LEU A 68 -13.32 -14.96 8.92
C LEU A 68 -12.58 -15.08 10.26
N SER A 69 -12.87 -16.13 11.05
CA SER A 69 -12.17 -16.39 12.30
C SER A 69 -10.70 -16.72 12.06
N GLY A 70 -10.39 -17.50 11.01
CA GLY A 70 -9.02 -17.79 10.60
C GLY A 70 -8.25 -16.52 10.23
N ALA A 71 -8.86 -15.64 9.43
CA ALA A 71 -8.27 -14.34 9.08
C ALA A 71 -8.02 -13.47 10.32
N LEU A 72 -8.97 -13.41 11.26
CA LEU A 72 -8.82 -12.68 12.52
C LEU A 72 -7.67 -13.22 13.36
N VAL A 73 -7.60 -14.53 13.56
CA VAL A 73 -6.54 -15.19 14.33
C VAL A 73 -5.17 -14.92 13.71
N VAL A 74 -5.04 -15.07 12.39
CA VAL A 74 -3.79 -14.80 11.67
C VAL A 74 -3.38 -13.34 11.82
N SER A 75 -4.29 -12.38 11.62
CA SER A 75 -3.98 -10.96 11.74
C SER A 75 -3.59 -10.56 13.17
N VAL A 76 -4.30 -11.07 14.20
CA VAL A 76 -3.96 -10.80 15.61
C VAL A 76 -2.63 -11.45 15.98
N ALA A 77 -2.39 -12.70 15.61
CA ALA A 77 -1.13 -13.38 15.89
C ALA A 77 0.07 -12.65 15.28
N LEU A 78 -0.03 -12.24 14.01
CA LEU A 78 1.03 -11.47 13.35
C LEU A 78 1.21 -10.07 13.94
N LEU A 79 0.14 -9.44 14.45
CA LEU A 79 0.22 -8.18 15.18
C LEU A 79 0.96 -8.35 16.52
N LEU A 80 0.63 -9.39 17.28
CA LEU A 80 1.29 -9.68 18.56
C LEU A 80 2.77 -10.03 18.37
N MET A 81 3.11 -10.77 17.30
CA MET A 81 4.50 -11.01 16.90
C MET A 81 5.22 -9.71 16.54
N ARG A 82 4.54 -8.77 15.86
CA ARG A 82 5.12 -7.48 15.49
C ARG A 82 5.47 -6.61 16.70
N TYR A 83 4.64 -6.62 17.75
CA TYR A 83 4.87 -5.89 18.99
C TYR A 83 5.67 -6.70 20.03
N GLN A 84 6.12 -7.92 19.69
CA GLN A 84 6.85 -8.84 20.57
C GLN A 84 6.19 -9.00 21.95
N VAL A 85 4.86 -9.15 21.98
CA VAL A 85 4.10 -9.21 23.24
C VAL A 85 4.06 -10.65 23.77
N GLY A 86 4.60 -10.88 24.97
CA GLY A 86 4.49 -12.14 25.69
C GLY A 86 5.17 -13.32 24.98
N ILE A 87 4.46 -14.44 24.80
CA ILE A 87 4.96 -15.68 24.17
C ILE A 87 5.30 -15.47 22.67
N PHE A 88 4.88 -14.35 22.08
CA PHE A 88 5.16 -13.98 20.69
C PHE A 88 6.45 -13.17 20.51
N SER A 89 7.33 -13.11 21.52
CA SER A 89 8.69 -12.57 21.42
C SER A 89 9.61 -13.53 20.65
N ILE A 90 9.31 -13.75 19.38
CA ILE A 90 10.14 -14.55 18.48
C ILE A 90 11.17 -13.62 17.85
N ASP A 91 12.40 -14.09 17.70
CA ASP A 91 13.41 -13.41 16.91
C ASP A 91 13.02 -13.47 15.42
N LEU A 92 12.38 -12.40 14.93
CA LEU A 92 11.93 -12.30 13.54
C LEU A 92 13.08 -12.18 12.54
N ASP A 93 14.31 -11.90 13.01
CA ASP A 93 15.49 -11.73 12.15
C ASP A 93 15.89 -13.06 11.49
N LEU A 94 15.70 -14.18 12.19
CA LEU A 94 15.88 -15.54 11.65
C LEU A 94 14.89 -15.89 10.54
N TYR A 95 13.76 -15.20 10.47
CA TYR A 95 12.73 -15.36 9.43
C TYR A 95 12.70 -14.18 8.46
N GLY A 96 13.79 -13.41 8.37
CA GLY A 96 13.88 -12.20 7.55
C GLY A 96 13.31 -12.37 6.14
N ALA A 97 13.61 -13.49 5.45
CA ALA A 97 13.10 -13.75 4.10
C ALA A 97 11.56 -13.94 4.00
N LEU A 98 10.89 -14.31 5.11
CA LEU A 98 9.43 -14.50 5.18
C LEU A 98 8.68 -13.26 5.68
N VAL A 99 9.37 -12.34 6.37
CA VAL A 99 8.78 -11.10 6.92
C VAL A 99 9.36 -9.84 6.25
N ASP A 100 10.21 -10.01 5.25
CA ASP A 100 10.84 -8.89 4.56
C ASP A 100 9.79 -7.94 3.97
N LYS A 101 9.95 -6.66 4.29
CA LYS A 101 9.03 -5.58 3.89
C LYS A 101 9.15 -5.29 2.40
N TRP A 102 10.36 -5.39 1.89
CA TRP A 102 10.81 -4.84 0.64
C TRP A 102 10.43 -5.73 -0.54
N THR A 103 10.54 -7.04 -0.35
CA THR A 103 10.12 -8.09 -1.29
C THR A 103 8.66 -8.54 -1.12
N LEU A 104 7.89 -7.83 -0.28
CA LEU A 104 6.51 -8.15 0.06
C LEU A 104 6.34 -9.64 0.44
N ALA A 105 7.11 -10.08 1.43
CA ALA A 105 7.27 -11.49 1.74
C ALA A 105 5.93 -12.23 1.98
N PRO A 106 5.88 -13.56 1.76
CA PRO A 106 4.61 -14.31 1.70
C PRO A 106 3.70 -14.12 2.92
N VAL A 107 4.28 -14.02 4.12
CA VAL A 107 3.53 -13.80 5.37
C VAL A 107 2.82 -12.44 5.36
N ARG A 108 3.47 -11.41 4.80
CA ARG A 108 2.85 -10.08 4.65
C ARG A 108 1.71 -10.10 3.66
N LEU A 109 1.84 -10.85 2.57
CA LEU A 109 0.74 -11.01 1.61
C LEU A 109 -0.45 -11.72 2.24
N VAL A 110 -0.22 -12.79 3.02
CA VAL A 110 -1.29 -13.48 3.76
C VAL A 110 -1.93 -12.54 4.79
N ASN A 111 -1.14 -11.78 5.53
CA ASN A 111 -1.67 -10.79 6.47
C ASN A 111 -2.51 -9.71 5.77
N PHE A 112 -2.02 -9.21 4.63
CA PHE A 112 -2.73 -8.22 3.83
C PHE A 112 -4.06 -8.77 3.32
N LEU A 113 -4.08 -10.01 2.82
CA LEU A 113 -5.31 -10.68 2.38
C LEU A 113 -6.28 -10.92 3.54
N ALA A 114 -5.79 -11.36 4.69
CA ALA A 114 -6.60 -11.53 5.89
C ALA A 114 -7.22 -10.20 6.33
N MET A 115 -6.43 -9.13 6.39
CA MET A 115 -6.91 -7.79 6.71
C MET A 115 -7.87 -7.24 5.65
N ALA A 116 -7.63 -7.48 4.36
CA ALA A 116 -8.52 -7.08 3.28
C ALA A 116 -9.88 -7.81 3.35
N LEU A 117 -9.87 -9.11 3.67
CA LEU A 117 -11.08 -9.89 3.91
C LEU A 117 -11.86 -9.33 5.10
N LEU A 118 -11.19 -9.14 6.24
CA LEU A 118 -11.78 -8.56 7.45
C LEU A 118 -12.34 -7.16 7.17
N ALA A 119 -11.56 -6.27 6.56
CA ALA A 119 -11.98 -4.93 6.20
C ALA A 119 -13.18 -4.95 5.25
N SER A 120 -13.23 -5.88 4.29
CA SER A 120 -14.37 -5.97 3.38
C SER A 120 -15.67 -6.46 4.03
N TRP A 121 -15.56 -7.26 5.09
CA TRP A 121 -16.72 -7.72 5.86
C TRP A 121 -17.13 -6.70 6.92
N LEU A 122 -16.17 -6.10 7.63
CA LEU A 122 -16.39 -5.03 8.61
C LEU A 122 -16.83 -3.71 7.95
N SER A 123 -16.45 -3.44 6.69
CA SER A 123 -16.69 -2.17 5.99
C SER A 123 -18.14 -1.66 6.14
N PRO A 124 -19.18 -2.42 5.76
CA PRO A 124 -20.55 -1.93 5.91
C PRO A 124 -21.04 -1.82 7.36
N LYS A 125 -20.43 -2.53 8.33
CA LYS A 125 -20.87 -2.55 9.74
C LYS A 125 -20.18 -1.49 10.59
N VAL A 126 -18.87 -1.30 10.41
CA VAL A 126 -18.01 -0.45 11.24
C VAL A 126 -17.67 0.85 10.50
N PHE A 127 -17.36 0.78 9.21
CA PHE A 127 -16.95 1.94 8.42
C PHE A 127 -18.12 2.75 7.84
N ARG A 128 -19.38 2.41 8.18
CA ARG A 128 -20.53 3.27 7.89
C ARG A 128 -20.38 4.66 8.54
N TRP A 129 -19.68 4.73 9.68
CA TRP A 129 -19.44 5.96 10.42
C TRP A 129 -18.21 6.75 9.91
N LEU A 130 -17.15 6.06 9.47
CA LEU A 130 -16.05 6.68 8.73
C LEU A 130 -16.53 7.02 7.31
N ARG A 131 -17.07 8.23 7.12
CA ARG A 131 -17.55 8.82 5.86
C ARG A 131 -16.95 8.13 4.62
N PRO A 132 -17.60 7.09 4.05
CA PRO A 132 -17.04 6.33 2.94
C PRO A 132 -16.78 7.24 1.74
N ARG A 133 -17.53 8.34 1.63
CA ARG A 133 -17.35 9.38 0.60
C ARG A 133 -15.95 10.00 0.57
N VAL A 134 -15.28 10.18 1.72
CA VAL A 134 -13.95 10.80 1.74
C VAL A 134 -12.89 9.81 1.25
N LEU A 135 -12.91 8.58 1.77
CA LEU A 135 -12.02 7.52 1.32
C LEU A 135 -12.28 7.14 -0.13
N GLU A 136 -13.55 7.12 -0.55
CA GLU A 136 -13.95 6.88 -1.93
C GLU A 136 -13.49 8.01 -2.84
N ALA A 137 -13.60 9.27 -2.43
CA ALA A 137 -13.09 10.41 -3.19
C ALA A 137 -11.57 10.34 -3.36
N LEU A 138 -10.82 10.04 -2.29
CA LEU A 138 -9.37 9.81 -2.39
C LEU A 138 -9.05 8.62 -3.30
N GLY A 139 -9.80 7.53 -3.20
CA GLY A 139 -9.59 6.32 -4.00
C GLY A 139 -9.84 6.53 -5.49
N ARG A 140 -10.91 7.23 -5.86
CA ARG A 140 -11.21 7.62 -7.25
C ARG A 140 -10.12 8.52 -7.83
N ALA A 141 -9.55 9.39 -6.99
CA ALA A 141 -8.47 10.30 -7.31
C ALA A 141 -7.07 9.75 -6.95
N SER A 142 -6.93 8.43 -6.77
CA SER A 142 -5.76 7.84 -6.11
C SER A 142 -4.44 8.15 -6.81
N LEU A 143 -4.41 8.16 -8.14
CA LEU A 143 -3.19 8.44 -8.90
C LEU A 143 -2.66 9.88 -8.68
N PRO A 144 -3.43 10.95 -8.95
CA PRO A 144 -2.94 12.30 -8.69
C PRO A 144 -2.76 12.62 -7.20
N VAL A 145 -3.60 12.07 -6.32
CA VAL A 145 -3.41 12.23 -4.86
C VAL A 145 -2.08 11.62 -4.42
N PHE A 146 -1.76 10.42 -4.92
CA PHE A 146 -0.47 9.76 -4.65
C PHE A 146 0.70 10.55 -5.23
N SER A 147 0.61 11.04 -6.46
CA SER A 147 1.66 11.85 -7.08
C SER A 147 1.95 13.12 -6.28
N VAL A 148 0.91 13.84 -5.84
CA VAL A 148 1.09 15.04 -5.01
C VAL A 148 1.68 14.68 -3.66
N HIS A 149 1.24 13.59 -3.04
CA HIS A 149 1.83 13.12 -1.78
C HIS A 149 3.32 12.79 -1.93
N LEU A 150 3.74 12.12 -3.01
CA LEU A 150 5.16 11.85 -3.25
C LEU A 150 5.97 13.14 -3.37
N VAL A 151 5.47 14.14 -4.09
CA VAL A 151 6.13 15.46 -4.20
C VAL A 151 6.23 16.12 -2.83
N LEU A 152 5.18 16.06 -2.00
CA LEU A 152 5.20 16.60 -0.64
C LEU A 152 6.21 15.86 0.25
N CYS A 153 6.32 14.54 0.14
CA CYS A 153 7.33 13.77 0.88
C CYS A 153 8.74 14.12 0.44
N LEU A 154 8.99 14.26 -0.86
CA LEU A 154 10.29 14.68 -1.39
C LEU A 154 10.64 16.11 -0.97
N LEU A 155 9.64 17.01 -0.98
CA LEU A 155 9.80 18.38 -0.49
C LEU A 155 10.10 18.38 1.01
N SER A 156 9.40 17.58 1.80
CA SER A 156 9.64 17.42 3.22
C SER A 156 11.07 16.91 3.46
N LEU A 157 11.51 15.88 2.75
CA LEU A 157 12.87 15.35 2.86
C LEU A 157 13.94 16.35 2.40
N ALA A 158 13.64 17.20 1.43
CA ALA A 158 14.57 18.23 0.95
C ALA A 158 14.65 19.45 1.89
N LEU A 159 13.59 19.73 2.64
CA LEU A 159 13.49 20.86 3.56
C LEU A 159 13.88 20.49 5.00
N LEU A 160 13.66 19.23 5.41
CA LEU A 160 14.06 18.72 6.71
C LEU A 160 15.53 18.28 6.63
N ASN A 161 16.37 18.89 7.45
CA ASN A 161 17.78 18.54 7.55
C ASN A 161 17.92 17.21 8.31
N GLU A 162 18.73 16.27 7.81
CA GLU A 162 18.90 14.94 8.41
C GLU A 162 19.56 14.97 9.80
N ASN A 163 20.05 16.12 10.26
CA ASN A 163 20.99 16.24 11.37
C ASN A 163 20.47 16.86 12.67
N GLU A 164 19.22 17.31 12.78
CA GLU A 164 18.78 17.99 14.02
C GLU A 164 17.40 17.54 14.45
N ASP A 165 17.41 16.75 15.53
CA ASP A 165 16.32 16.43 16.47
C ASP A 165 14.98 15.91 15.89
N PRO A 166 14.27 15.02 16.61
CA PRO A 166 12.88 14.75 16.27
C PRO A 166 12.13 16.08 16.20
N LEU A 167 11.38 16.31 15.12
CA LEU A 167 10.55 17.51 15.00
C LEU A 167 9.70 17.64 16.26
N ALA A 168 9.54 18.86 16.77
CA ALA A 168 8.66 19.09 17.90
C ALA A 168 7.27 18.51 17.58
N ASP A 169 6.61 17.89 18.57
CA ASP A 169 5.32 17.18 18.40
C ASP A 169 4.28 18.00 17.58
N TRP A 170 4.34 19.34 17.63
CA TRP A 170 3.43 20.25 16.93
C TRP A 170 3.78 20.44 15.46
N GLU A 171 5.06 20.42 15.09
CA GLU A 171 5.51 20.52 13.71
C GLU A 171 5.18 19.23 12.94
N GLU A 172 5.34 18.07 13.58
CA GLU A 172 4.90 16.79 13.01
C GLU A 172 3.39 16.79 12.73
N VAL A 173 2.59 17.24 13.70
CA VAL A 173 1.13 17.36 13.54
C VAL A 173 0.80 18.37 12.44
N PHE A 174 1.51 19.48 12.34
CA PHE A 174 1.30 20.47 11.29
C PHE A 174 1.59 19.89 9.90
N VAL A 175 2.75 19.23 9.72
CA VAL A 175 3.13 18.59 8.45
C VAL A 175 2.11 17.52 8.08
N LEU A 176 1.65 16.72 9.05
CA LEU A 176 0.63 15.69 8.87
C LEU A 176 -0.69 16.31 8.39
N VAL A 177 -1.21 17.29 9.12
CA VAL A 177 -2.48 17.98 8.81
C VAL A 177 -2.39 18.70 7.46
N ALA A 178 -1.28 19.39 7.18
CA ALA A 178 -1.06 20.06 5.90
C ALA A 178 -1.06 19.06 4.74
N THR A 179 -0.35 17.95 4.87
CA THR A 179 -0.29 16.89 3.85
C THR A 179 -1.66 16.28 3.59
N PHE A 180 -2.40 15.89 4.64
CA PHE A 180 -3.75 15.35 4.50
C PHE A 180 -4.71 16.38 3.88
N THR A 181 -4.59 17.65 4.25
CA THR A 181 -5.40 18.73 3.70
C THR A 181 -5.16 18.89 2.21
N VAL A 182 -3.89 18.92 1.76
CA VAL A 182 -3.54 19.01 0.34
C VAL A 182 -4.08 17.79 -0.44
N MET A 183 -3.92 16.58 0.11
CA MET A 183 -4.46 15.36 -0.51
C MET A 183 -5.99 15.41 -0.66
N LEU A 184 -6.71 15.87 0.37
CA LEU A 184 -8.16 16.04 0.33
C LEU A 184 -8.58 17.11 -0.67
N LEU A 185 -7.87 18.23 -0.73
CA LEU A 185 -8.13 19.30 -1.70
C LEU A 185 -7.98 18.80 -3.14
N VAL A 186 -6.91 18.04 -3.44
CA VAL A 186 -6.69 17.45 -4.76
C VAL A 186 -7.83 16.50 -5.12
N ALA A 187 -8.22 15.61 -4.20
CA ALA A 187 -9.34 14.70 -4.40
C ALA A 187 -10.66 15.44 -4.66
N CYS A 188 -10.96 16.47 -3.88
CA CYS A 188 -12.16 17.30 -4.07
C CYS A 188 -12.15 18.06 -5.40
N ARG A 189 -11.01 18.63 -5.80
CA ARG A 189 -10.86 19.34 -7.09
C ARG A 189 -11.06 18.40 -8.27
N GLN A 190 -10.49 17.20 -8.22
CA GLN A 190 -10.67 16.23 -9.28
C GLN A 190 -12.11 15.73 -9.37
N ALA A 191 -12.76 15.49 -8.23
CA ALA A 191 -14.18 15.14 -8.19
C ALA A 191 -15.08 16.26 -8.75
N ALA A 192 -14.75 17.53 -8.48
CA ALA A 192 -15.47 18.67 -9.05
C ALA A 192 -15.25 18.82 -10.56
N ALA A 193 -14.02 18.63 -11.04
CA ALA A 193 -13.70 18.69 -12.47
C ALA A 193 -14.46 17.63 -13.28
N LEU A 194 -14.50 16.39 -12.78
CA LEU A 194 -15.24 15.29 -13.41
C LEU A 194 -16.76 15.53 -13.45
N ARG A 195 -17.31 16.21 -12.44
CA ARG A 195 -18.73 16.59 -12.42
C ARG A 195 -19.05 17.64 -13.48
N ASN A 196 -18.18 18.64 -13.64
CA ASN A 196 -18.38 19.73 -14.58
C ASN A 196 -18.23 19.29 -16.05
N SER A 197 -17.47 18.22 -16.34
CA SER A 197 -17.37 17.65 -17.69
C SER A 197 -18.59 16.80 -18.11
N GLN A 198 -19.46 16.44 -17.16
CA GLN A 198 -20.66 15.63 -17.43
C GLN A 198 -21.94 16.45 -17.58
N THR A 199 -21.89 17.75 -17.28
CA THR A 199 -22.98 18.70 -17.57
C THR A 199 -22.73 19.33 -18.94
N PRO A 200 -23.61 19.11 -19.94
CA PRO A 200 -23.46 19.68 -21.28
C PRO A 200 -23.60 21.21 -21.30
#